data_AF-A0A534NL86-F1
#
_entry.id   AF-A0A534NL86-F1
#
_cell.length_a   1.000
_cell.length_b   1.000
_cell.length_c   1.000
_cell.angle_alpha   90.00
_cell.angle_beta   90.00
_cell.angle_gamma   90.00
#
_symmetry.space_group_name_H-M   'P 1'
#
loop_
_entity.id
_entity.type
_entity.pdbx_description
1 polymer ?
#
loop_
_entity_poly.entity_id
_entity_poly.type
_entity_poly.pdbx_seq_one_letter_code
_entity_poly.pdbx_strand_id
1 'polypeptide(L)' 'MERKPKKGARGHRPIFALLSRKKTLYSTRRLLEAARARGFRTKVVDVLRCNLVIERGRPRILIAAEELSG' A
#
# COMPACT_ATOMS: atom_id res chain seq x y z
N MET A 1 4.57 -25.62 -23.43
CA MET A 1 5.81 -25.46 -22.63
C MET A 1 5.71 -24.15 -21.86
N GLU A 2 5.09 -24.20 -20.68
CA GLU A 2 4.92 -23.05 -19.79
C GLU A 2 6.29 -22.53 -19.33
N ARG A 3 6.64 -21.32 -19.77
CA ARG A 3 7.84 -20.65 -19.30
C ARG A 3 7.59 -20.18 -17.86
N LYS A 4 8.04 -20.97 -16.88
CA LYS A 4 8.13 -20.56 -15.47
C LYS A 4 8.90 -19.24 -15.39
N PRO A 5 8.34 -18.18 -14.77
CA PRO A 5 9.08 -16.93 -14.62
C PRO A 5 10.27 -17.15 -13.71
N LYS A 6 11.45 -16.77 -14.21
CA LYS A 6 12.74 -16.91 -13.51
C LYS A 6 12.72 -16.10 -12.20
N LYS A 7 13.09 -16.77 -11.09
CA LYS A 7 13.48 -16.12 -9.83
C LYS A 7 14.75 -15.29 -10.08
N GLY A 8 14.56 -14.08 -10.59
CA GLY A 8 15.63 -13.11 -10.84
C GLY A 8 15.56 -11.97 -9.81
N ALA A 9 16.69 -11.76 -9.13
CA ALA A 9 17.05 -10.62 -8.28
C ALA A 9 16.13 -10.31 -7.08
N ARG A 10 16.71 -10.29 -5.88
CA ARG A 10 16.15 -9.63 -4.68
C ARG A 10 16.16 -8.10 -4.88
N GLY A 11 15.45 -7.61 -5.88
CA GLY A 11 15.20 -6.18 -6.07
C GLY A 11 14.21 -5.70 -5.01
N HIS A 12 14.44 -4.50 -4.47
CA HIS A 12 13.48 -3.82 -3.60
C HIS A 12 12.13 -3.76 -4.34
N ARG A 13 11.13 -4.51 -3.87
CA ARG A 13 9.76 -4.41 -4.36
C ARG A 13 9.06 -3.34 -3.52
N PRO A 14 8.92 -2.11 -4.03
CA PRO A 14 8.30 -1.04 -3.28
C PRO A 14 6.89 -1.42 -2.83
N ILE A 15 6.49 -0.90 -1.67
CA ILE A 15 5.18 -1.14 -1.08
C ILE A 15 4.24 -0.03 -1.55
N PHE A 16 3.11 -0.40 -2.14
CA PHE A 16 2.01 0.49 -2.45
C PHE A 16 0.93 0.33 -1.37
N ALA A 17 0.82 1.32 -0.49
CA ALA A 17 -0.22 1.39 0.53
C ALA A 17 -1.44 2.16 -0.01
N LEU A 18 -2.63 1.59 0.14
CA LEU A 18 -3.89 2.21 -0.29
C LEU A 18 -4.84 2.31 0.91
N LEU A 19 -5.27 3.54 1.21
CA LEU A 19 -6.27 3.82 2.24
C LEU A 19 -7.67 3.54 1.69
N SER A 20 -8.37 2.55 2.24
CA SER A 20 -9.73 2.20 1.83
C SER A 20 -10.47 1.42 2.91
N ARG A 21 -11.77 1.67 3.07
CA ARG A 21 -12.65 0.92 4.00
C ARG A 21 -12.90 -0.52 3.56
N LYS A 22 -12.85 -0.81 2.25
CA LYS A 22 -13.16 -2.14 1.71
C LYS A 22 -12.34 -2.44 0.46
N LYS A 23 -11.68 -3.62 0.46
CA LYS A 23 -10.91 -4.13 -0.69
C LYS A 23 -11.78 -4.44 -1.93
N THR A 24 -13.09 -4.64 -1.72
CA THR A 24 -14.06 -5.02 -2.76
C THR A 24 -14.59 -3.83 -3.56
N LEU A 25 -14.34 -2.60 -3.14
CA LEU A 25 -14.72 -1.41 -3.91
C LEU A 25 -14.01 -1.43 -5.25
N TYR A 26 -14.75 -1.12 -6.32
CA TYR A 26 -14.24 -1.19 -7.69
C TYR A 26 -12.94 -0.39 -7.87
N SER A 27 -12.91 0.85 -7.38
CA SER A 27 -11.71 1.71 -7.42
C SER A 27 -10.52 1.10 -6.68
N THR A 28 -10.75 0.54 -5.48
CA THR A 28 -9.72 -0.11 -4.67
C THR A 28 -9.17 -1.34 -5.39
N ARG A 29 -10.05 -2.17 -5.92
CA ARG A 29 -9.67 -3.38 -6.66
C ARG A 29 -8.82 -3.06 -7.90
N ARG A 30 -9.26 -2.10 -8.72
CA ARG A 30 -8.55 -1.70 -9.96
C ARG A 30 -7.16 -1.13 -9.68
N LEU A 31 -7.03 -0.30 -8.63
CA LEU A 31 -5.73 0.22 -8.20
C LEU A 31 -4.79 -0.90 -7.73
N LEU A 32 -5.29 -1.86 -6.96
CA LEU A 32 -4.48 -3.00 -6.51
C LEU A 32 -4.03 -3.89 -7.67
N GLU A 33 -4.90 -4.16 -8.65
CA GLU A 33 -4.53 -4.89 -9.87
C GLU A 33 -3.42 -4.17 -10.64
N ALA A 34 -3.57 -2.86 -10.86
CA ALA A 34 -2.59 -2.03 -11.57
C ALA A 34 -1.24 -1.93 -10.84
N ALA A 35 -1.25 -1.87 -9.51
CA ALA A 35 -0.04 -1.86 -8.69
C ALA A 35 0.67 -3.23 -8.71
N ARG A 36 -0.08 -4.33 -8.60
CA ARG A 36 0.50 -5.68 -8.70
C ARG A 36 1.10 -5.95 -10.07
N ALA A 37 0.45 -5.51 -11.14
CA ALA A 37 0.97 -5.63 -12.51
C ALA A 37 2.32 -4.93 -12.70
N ARG A 38 2.57 -3.86 -11.93
CA ARG A 38 3.85 -3.13 -11.91
C ARG A 38 4.89 -3.71 -10.94
N GLY A 39 4.57 -4.80 -10.25
CA GLY A 39 5.49 -5.48 -9.33
C GLY A 39 5.51 -4.94 -7.89
N PHE A 40 4.60 -4.03 -7.53
CA PHE A 40 4.47 -3.52 -6.16
C PHE A 40 3.90 -4.58 -5.22
N ARG A 41 4.36 -4.60 -3.97
CA ARG A 41 3.63 -5.26 -2.87
C ARG A 41 2.51 -4.33 -2.44
N THR A 42 1.27 -4.83 -2.36
CA THR A 42 0.11 -4.00 -2.06
C THR A 42 -0.37 -4.21 -0.63
N LYS A 43 -0.65 -3.12 0.09
CA LYS A 43 -1.24 -3.15 1.44
C LYS A 43 -2.46 -2.23 1.46
N VAL A 44 -3.63 -2.78 1.78
CA VAL A 44 -4.82 -1.94 2.03
C VAL A 44 -4.87 -1.65 3.52
N VAL A 45 -4.91 -0.37 3.84
CA VAL A 45 -4.99 0.14 5.20
C VAL A 45 -6.39 0.69 5.41
N ASP A 46 -7.02 0.26 6.50
CA ASP A 46 -8.33 0.77 6.90
C ASP A 46 -8.18 2.25 7.29
N VAL A 47 -9.00 3.11 6.69
CA VAL A 47 -9.02 4.55 6.99
C VAL A 47 -9.40 4.84 8.44
N LEU A 48 -10.17 3.97 9.10
CA LEU A 48 -10.49 4.14 10.53
C LEU A 48 -9.28 3.92 11.43
N ARG A 49 -8.23 3.29 10.90
CA ARG A 49 -6.95 3.12 11.59
C ARG A 49 -5.95 4.21 11.20
N CYS A 50 -6.33 5.14 10.32
CA CYS A 50 -5.48 6.23 9.85
C CYS A 50 -5.85 7.51 10.60
N ASN A 51 -4.99 7.93 11.52
CA ASN A 51 -5.14 9.19 12.24
C ASN A 51 -4.17 10.22 11.66
N LEU A 52 -4.70 11.37 11.25
CA LEU A 52 -3.90 12.52 10.87
C LEU A 52 -3.75 13.43 12.08
N VAL A 53 -2.53 13.56 12.59
CA VAL A 53 -2.19 14.45 13.70
C VAL A 53 -1.62 15.72 13.10
N ILE A 54 -2.39 16.81 13.19
CA ILE A 54 -2.03 18.12 12.64
C ILE A 54 -1.51 18.99 13.79
N GLU A 55 -0.22 18.89 14.08
CA GLU A 55 0.49 19.80 14.98
C GLU A 55 1.20 20.88 14.15
N ARG A 56 1.23 22.12 14.65
CA ARG A 56 1.91 23.24 13.96
C ARG A 56 3.37 22.87 13.68
N GLY A 57 3.74 22.81 12.40
CA GLY A 57 5.11 22.49 11.95
C GLY A 57 5.48 21.01 11.97
N ARG A 58 4.59 20.11 12.42
CA ARG A 58 4.84 18.66 12.49
C ARG A 58 3.58 17.85 12.19
N PRO A 59 3.05 17.88 10.94
CA PRO A 59 1.96 16.99 10.56
C PRO A 59 2.47 15.53 10.56
N ARG A 60 1.71 14.63 11.19
CA ARG A 60 2.03 13.21 11.29
C ARG A 60 0.86 12.36 10.80
N ILE A 61 1.18 11.24 10.18
CA ILE A 61 0.19 10.22 9.79
C ILE A 61 0.46 9.00 10.66
N LEU A 62 -0.53 8.57 11.44
CA LEU A 62 -0.47 7.33 12.21
C LEU A 62 -1.35 6.29 11.55
N ILE A 63 -0.81 5.10 11.33
CA ILE A 63 -1.52 3.93 10.82
C ILE A 63 -1.53 2.87 11.91
N ALA A 64 -2.71 2.51 12.41
CA ALA A 64 -2.87 1.53 13.49
C ALA A 64 -2.00 1.84 14.72
N ALA A 65 -1.94 3.13 15.09
CA ALA A 65 -1.11 3.67 16.17
C ALA A 65 0.42 3.67 15.93
N GLU A 66 0.89 3.25 14.75
CA GLU A 66 2.28 3.41 14.33
C GLU A 66 2.44 4.66 13.47
N GLU A 67 3.42 5.50 13.78
CA GLU A 67 3.75 6.67 12.94
C GLU A 67 4.31 6.19 11.60
N LEU A 68 3.70 6.66 10.52
CA LEU A 68 4.17 6.41 9.16
C LEU A 68 5.45 7.22 8.94
N SER A 69 6.60 6.58 9.09
CA SER A 69 7.91 7.10 8.72
C SER A 69 8.23 6.68 7.28
N GLY A 70 8.63 7.64 6.45
CA GLY A 70 9.06 7.46 5.06
C GLY A 70 10.57 7.44 4.95
#